data_AF-A0A9X9SMY6-F1
#
_entry.id   AF-A0A9X9SMY6-F1
#
_cell.length_a   1.000
_cell.length_b   1.000
_cell.length_c   1.000
_cell.angle_alpha   90.00
_cell.angle_beta   90.00
_cell.angle_gamma   90.00
#
_symmetry.space_group_name_H-M   'P 1'
#
loop_
_entity.id
_entity.type
_entity.pdbx_description
1 polymer ?
#
loop_
_entity_poly.entity_id
_entity_poly.type
_entity_poly.pdbx_seq_one_letter_code
_entity_poly.pdbx_strand_id
1 'polypeptide(L)'
;MNTTSTQQLGFTLVEMMIAVAILAILSVIAIPSYNRYIERGYQSQAHAELVAINSAFKNQMVKNPKWKTDEIKTKLDDFISSYKGHKDLADKYQYSAEMINADKSRAYRLKAIPTKTGYTLSVWMDSLGNAYKCTDIDSANNFKTTITNGKGCESVSKKKSS
;
A
#
# COMPACT_ATOMS: atom_id res chain seq x y z
N MET A 1 -14.89 -62.67 24.33
CA MET A 1 -15.02 -61.28 23.85
C MET A 1 -13.99 -61.09 22.75
N ASN A 2 -14.40 -61.11 21.48
CA ASN A 2 -13.47 -60.93 20.36
C ASN A 2 -13.28 -59.42 20.12
N THR A 3 -12.12 -58.90 20.49
CA THR A 3 -11.72 -57.52 20.21
C THR A 3 -11.22 -57.43 18.77
N THR A 4 -12.01 -56.82 17.89
CA THR A 4 -11.59 -56.50 16.53
C THR A 4 -10.52 -55.42 16.56
N SER A 5 -9.26 -55.82 16.39
CA SER A 5 -8.13 -54.91 16.21
C SER A 5 -8.29 -54.17 14.88
N THR A 6 -8.72 -52.90 14.92
CA THR A 6 -8.63 -51.99 13.78
C THR A 6 -7.16 -51.77 13.45
N GLN A 7 -6.70 -52.25 12.29
CA GLN A 7 -5.34 -52.02 11.83
C GLN A 7 -5.13 -50.52 11.60
N GLN A 8 -4.15 -49.92 12.28
CA GLN A 8 -3.69 -48.58 11.97
C GLN A 8 -2.90 -48.62 10.66
N LEU A 9 -3.50 -48.09 9.59
CA LEU A 9 -2.82 -47.82 8.34
C LEU A 9 -1.90 -46.60 8.55
N GLY A 10 -0.60 -46.84 8.67
CA GLY A 10 0.42 -45.79 8.77
C GLY A 10 0.90 -45.35 7.39
N PHE A 11 1.30 -44.08 7.27
CA PHE A 11 1.97 -43.56 6.07
C PHE A 11 3.36 -44.18 5.91
N THR A 12 3.75 -44.47 4.67
CA THR A 12 5.11 -44.95 4.38
C THR A 12 6.10 -43.80 4.27
N LEU A 13 7.37 -44.05 4.56
CA LEU A 13 8.44 -43.04 4.43
C LEU A 13 8.58 -42.55 2.98
N VAL A 14 8.42 -43.45 2.01
CA VAL A 14 8.49 -43.14 0.58
C VAL A 14 7.37 -42.18 0.16
N GLU A 15 6.15 -42.41 0.65
CA GLU A 15 4.99 -41.56 0.37
C GLU A 15 5.19 -40.14 0.89
N MET A 16 5.82 -40.01 2.06
CA MET A 16 6.20 -38.70 2.61
C MET A 16 7.29 -38.01 1.77
N MET A 17 8.30 -38.75 1.28
CA MET A 17 9.33 -38.16 0.41
C MET A 17 8.76 -37.60 -0.90
N ILE A 18 7.81 -38.33 -1.52
CA ILE A 18 7.13 -37.86 -2.74
C ILE A 18 6.27 -36.64 -2.43
N ALA A 19 5.53 -36.64 -1.33
CA ALA A 19 4.71 -35.50 -0.92
C ALA A 19 5.55 -34.22 -0.70
N VAL A 20 6.69 -34.33 -0.01
CA VAL A 20 7.61 -33.19 0.20
C VAL A 20 8.22 -32.72 -1.12
N ALA A 21 8.57 -33.63 -2.03
CA ALA A 21 9.09 -33.26 -3.34
C ALA A 21 8.08 -32.43 -4.15
N ILE A 22 6.80 -32.81 -4.13
CA ILE A 22 5.73 -32.04 -4.80
C ILE A 22 5.55 -30.67 -4.14
N LEU A 23 5.50 -30.61 -2.80
CA LEU A 23 5.36 -29.36 -2.06
C LEU A 23 6.52 -28.37 -2.33
N ALA A 24 7.74 -28.88 -2.47
CA ALA A 24 8.91 -28.07 -2.79
C ALA A 24 8.75 -27.36 -4.14
N ILE A 25 8.26 -28.07 -5.17
CA ILE A 25 8.02 -27.50 -6.51
C ILE A 25 6.91 -26.44 -6.46
N LEU A 26 5.80 -26.72 -5.78
CA LEU A 26 4.67 -25.78 -5.68
C LEU A 26 5.04 -24.50 -4.93
N SER A 27 5.87 -24.61 -3.89
CA SER A 27 6.26 -23.48 -3.03
C SER A 27 6.99 -22.37 -3.79
N VAL A 28 7.75 -22.70 -4.85
CA VAL A 28 8.48 -21.72 -5.69
C VAL A 28 7.53 -20.70 -6.33
N ILE A 29 6.32 -21.12 -6.72
CA ILE A 29 5.34 -20.24 -7.37
C ILE A 29 4.39 -19.62 -6.33
N ALA A 30 4.01 -20.39 -5.32
CA ALA A 30 3.03 -19.98 -4.32
C ALA A 30 3.54 -18.82 -3.45
N ILE A 31 4.78 -18.88 -2.97
CA ILE A 31 5.35 -17.87 -2.05
C ILE A 31 5.38 -16.46 -2.66
N PRO A 32 5.99 -16.21 -3.85
CA PRO A 32 6.03 -14.86 -4.42
C PRO A 32 4.63 -14.34 -4.78
N SER A 33 3.74 -15.22 -5.25
CA SER A 33 2.35 -14.86 -5.55
C SER A 33 1.60 -14.41 -4.29
N TYR A 34 1.72 -15.16 -3.19
CA TYR A 34 1.12 -14.82 -1.92
C TYR A 34 1.67 -13.50 -1.34
N ASN A 35 2.99 -13.30 -1.40
CA ASN A 35 3.62 -12.05 -0.95
C ASN A 35 3.06 -10.84 -1.72
N ARG A 36 2.87 -10.96 -3.04
CA ARG A 36 2.30 -9.90 -3.87
C ARG A 36 0.82 -9.64 -3.57
N TYR A 37 0.06 -10.67 -3.19
CA TYR A 37 -1.32 -10.50 -2.74
C TYR A 37 -1.40 -9.71 -1.43
N ILE A 38 -0.57 -10.07 -0.45
CA ILE A 38 -0.50 -9.37 0.83
C ILE A 38 -0.03 -7.92 0.64
N GLU A 39 0.94 -7.69 -0.25
CA GLU A 39 1.40 -6.35 -0.61
C GLU A 39 0.27 -5.47 -1.18
N ARG A 40 -0.60 -6.01 -2.04
CA ARG A 40 -1.79 -5.28 -2.53
C ARG A 40 -2.74 -4.91 -1.39
N GLY A 41 -2.85 -5.76 -0.38
CA GLY A 41 -3.56 -5.48 0.86
C GLY A 41 -2.98 -4.25 1.58
N TYR A 42 -1.67 -4.25 1.81
CA TYR A 42 -0.98 -3.11 2.42
C TYR A 42 -1.07 -1.84 1.56
N GLN A 43 -0.96 -1.94 0.23
CA GLN A 43 -1.18 -0.80 -0.67
C GLN A 43 -2.58 -0.20 -0.48
N SER A 44 -3.60 -1.04 -0.31
CA SER A 44 -4.97 -0.56 -0.09
C SER A 44 -5.14 0.10 1.28
N GLN A 45 -4.45 -0.39 2.32
CA GLN A 45 -4.43 0.26 3.63
C GLN A 45 -3.64 1.58 3.58
N ALA A 46 -2.48 1.62 2.92
CA ALA A 46 -1.70 2.84 2.71
C ALA A 46 -2.52 3.92 1.96
N HIS A 47 -3.36 3.52 1.00
CA HIS A 47 -4.33 4.42 0.39
C HIS A 47 -5.33 4.99 1.40
N ALA A 48 -5.90 4.17 2.28
CA ALA A 48 -6.83 4.63 3.32
C ALA A 48 -6.15 5.62 4.30
N GLU A 49 -4.90 5.36 4.65
CA GLU A 49 -4.07 6.27 5.46
C GLU A 49 -3.88 7.63 4.76
N LEU A 50 -3.56 7.62 3.46
CA LEU A 50 -3.47 8.86 2.69
C LEU A 50 -4.81 9.62 2.66
N VAL A 51 -5.94 8.94 2.59
CA VAL A 51 -7.28 9.57 2.68
C VAL A 51 -7.46 10.23 4.05
N ALA A 52 -7.06 9.55 5.13
CA ALA A 52 -7.13 10.08 6.49
C ALA A 52 -6.24 11.31 6.67
N ILE A 53 -4.98 11.24 6.21
CA ILE A 53 -4.03 12.36 6.19
C ILE A 53 -4.63 13.56 5.44
N ASN A 54 -5.13 13.34 4.22
CA ASN A 54 -5.73 14.39 3.39
C ASN A 54 -6.94 15.05 4.08
N SER A 55 -7.83 14.25 4.65
CA SER A 55 -9.01 14.76 5.36
C SER A 55 -8.63 15.57 6.60
N ALA A 56 -7.71 15.06 7.41
CA ALA A 56 -7.23 15.74 8.62
C ALA A 56 -6.55 17.08 8.28
N PHE A 57 -5.65 17.09 7.30
CA PHE A 57 -4.94 18.30 6.90
C PHE A 57 -5.88 19.32 6.24
N LYS A 58 -6.81 18.89 5.38
CA LYS A 58 -7.87 19.75 4.82
C LYS A 58 -8.66 20.47 5.91
N ASN A 59 -9.04 19.76 6.97
CA ASN A 59 -9.76 20.38 8.08
C ASN A 59 -8.96 21.51 8.75
N GLN A 60 -7.63 21.39 8.83
CA GLN A 60 -6.78 22.47 9.32
C GLN A 60 -6.75 23.65 8.36
N MET A 61 -6.60 23.40 7.05
CA MET A 61 -6.61 24.46 6.04
C MET A 61 -7.93 25.26 6.01
N VAL A 62 -9.07 24.58 6.23
CA VAL A 62 -10.39 25.23 6.32
C VAL A 62 -10.48 26.11 7.56
N LYS A 63 -9.95 25.65 8.71
CA LYS A 63 -9.89 26.45 9.95
C LYS A 63 -8.94 27.64 9.85
N ASN A 64 -7.94 27.56 8.97
CA ASN A 64 -6.90 28.56 8.83
C ASN A 64 -6.82 29.10 7.38
N PRO A 65 -7.85 29.80 6.89
CA PRO A 65 -7.93 30.22 5.49
C PRO A 65 -6.89 31.27 5.08
N LYS A 66 -6.20 31.90 6.05
CA LYS A 66 -5.21 32.98 5.82
C LYS A 66 -3.78 32.49 5.61
N TRP A 67 -3.49 31.19 5.81
CA TRP A 67 -2.14 30.67 5.62
C TRP A 67 -1.63 30.93 4.20
N LYS A 68 -0.40 31.43 4.12
CA LYS A 68 0.36 31.56 2.88
C LYS A 68 0.84 30.19 2.42
N THR A 69 1.20 30.07 1.14
CA THR A 69 1.59 28.78 0.57
C THR A 69 2.83 28.17 1.23
N ASP A 70 3.81 29.00 1.62
CA ASP A 70 5.01 28.57 2.36
C ASP A 70 4.67 28.03 3.76
N GLU A 71 3.70 28.65 4.43
CA GLU A 71 3.21 28.17 5.73
C GLU A 71 2.48 26.84 5.57
N ILE A 72 1.66 26.70 4.52
CA ILE A 72 0.95 25.44 4.22
C ILE A 72 1.94 24.32 3.98
N LYS A 73 3.01 24.56 3.20
CA LYS A 73 4.06 23.57 2.97
C LYS A 73 4.67 23.10 4.29
N THR A 74 5.14 24.04 5.10
CA THR A 74 5.77 23.75 6.39
C THR A 74 4.83 22.97 7.30
N LYS A 75 3.55 23.38 7.40
CA LYS A 75 2.56 22.69 8.22
C LYS A 75 2.21 21.30 7.70
N LEU A 76 2.21 21.10 6.40
CA LEU A 76 1.99 19.80 5.79
C LEU A 76 3.16 18.84 6.10
N ASP A 77 4.39 19.33 5.96
CA ASP A 77 5.59 18.56 6.27
C ASP A 77 5.66 18.20 7.76
N ASP A 78 5.34 19.14 8.65
CA ASP A 78 5.21 18.91 10.10
C ASP A 78 4.13 17.86 10.39
N PHE A 79 2.95 18.00 9.77
CA PHE A 79 1.84 17.09 9.96
C PHE A 79 2.23 15.66 9.58
N ILE A 80 2.81 15.47 8.40
CA ILE A 80 3.21 14.14 7.90
C ILE A 80 4.32 13.54 8.75
N SER A 81 5.30 14.35 9.17
CA SER A 81 6.40 13.88 10.04
C SER A 81 5.88 13.43 11.41
N SER A 82 4.81 14.04 11.91
CA SER A 82 4.15 13.66 13.15
C SER A 82 3.14 12.51 13.00
N TYR A 83 2.74 12.20 11.77
CA TYR A 83 1.68 11.24 11.49
C TYR A 83 2.15 9.82 11.79
N LYS A 84 1.57 9.23 12.84
CA LYS A 84 1.76 7.82 13.18
C LYS A 84 0.65 7.02 12.51
N GLY A 85 0.91 6.52 11.32
CA GLY A 85 0.00 5.60 10.63
C GLY A 85 -0.23 4.31 11.41
N HIS A 86 -1.09 3.44 10.90
CA HIS A 86 -1.33 2.12 11.48
C HIS A 86 -0.01 1.37 11.73
N LYS A 87 0.11 0.72 12.89
CA LYS A 87 1.35 0.02 13.30
C LYS A 87 1.83 -0.97 12.25
N ASP A 88 0.89 -1.64 11.58
CA ASP A 88 1.18 -2.63 10.55
C ASP A 88 1.82 -2.03 9.28
N LEU A 89 1.67 -0.71 9.07
CA LEU A 89 2.22 0.00 7.91
C LEU A 89 3.46 0.82 8.23
N ALA A 90 3.70 1.16 9.50
CA ALA A 90 4.79 2.05 9.92
C ALA A 90 6.17 1.60 9.42
N ASP A 91 6.45 0.30 9.45
CA ASP A 91 7.73 -0.26 8.98
C ASP A 91 7.71 -0.65 7.48
N LYS A 92 6.58 -0.45 6.80
CA LYS A 92 6.36 -0.89 5.42
C LYS A 92 6.24 0.25 4.43
N TYR A 93 5.70 1.39 4.86
CA TYR A 93 5.42 2.55 4.02
C TYR A 93 5.88 3.84 4.70
N GLN A 94 6.42 4.73 3.89
CA GLN A 94 6.69 6.12 4.25
C GLN A 94 5.72 7.03 3.51
N TYR A 95 5.20 8.02 4.24
CA TYR A 95 4.31 9.05 3.71
C TYR A 95 5.11 10.33 3.46
N SER A 96 4.82 11.01 2.35
CA SER A 96 5.42 12.31 2.03
C SER A 96 4.44 13.16 1.24
N ALA A 97 4.69 14.47 1.23
CA ALA A 97 3.95 15.43 0.44
C ALA A 97 4.83 16.23 -0.49
N GLU A 98 4.21 16.79 -1.52
CA GLU A 98 4.81 17.76 -2.41
C GLU A 98 3.77 18.81 -2.80
N MET A 99 4.12 20.10 -2.65
CA MET A 99 3.27 21.20 -3.10
C MET A 99 3.29 21.29 -4.62
N ILE A 100 2.12 21.47 -5.24
CA ILE A 100 2.02 21.76 -6.68
C ILE A 100 2.21 23.26 -6.85
N ASN A 101 3.33 23.68 -7.44
CA ASN A 101 3.69 25.08 -7.64
C ASN A 101 3.64 25.87 -6.30
N ALA A 102 4.68 25.66 -5.47
CA ALA A 102 4.78 26.15 -4.09
C ALA A 102 4.53 27.66 -3.92
N ASP A 103 4.64 28.47 -4.97
CA ASP A 103 4.44 29.93 -4.87
C ASP A 103 3.02 30.39 -5.26
N LYS A 104 2.21 29.52 -5.88
CA LYS A 104 0.99 29.93 -6.59
C LYS A 104 -0.27 29.15 -6.25
N SER A 105 -0.16 27.98 -5.62
CA SER A 105 -1.32 27.14 -5.35
C SER A 105 -1.26 26.44 -4.00
N ARG A 106 -2.42 26.28 -3.36
CA ARG A 106 -2.61 25.47 -2.16
C ARG A 106 -2.74 23.97 -2.46
N ALA A 107 -2.65 23.60 -3.74
CA ALA A 107 -2.71 22.23 -4.16
C ALA A 107 -1.42 21.50 -3.79
N TYR A 108 -1.56 20.28 -3.30
CA TYR A 108 -0.46 19.40 -2.94
C TYR A 108 -0.77 17.98 -3.44
N ARG A 109 0.25 17.13 -3.40
CA ARG A 109 0.17 15.71 -3.64
C ARG A 109 0.72 14.98 -2.42
N LEU A 110 0.10 13.87 -2.09
CA LEU A 110 0.57 12.96 -1.05
C LEU A 110 1.00 11.66 -1.73
N LYS A 111 2.02 11.01 -1.21
CA LYS A 111 2.44 9.69 -1.68
C LYS A 111 2.82 8.79 -0.52
N ALA A 112 2.54 7.50 -0.70
CA ALA A 112 2.95 6.42 0.18
C ALA A 112 3.88 5.50 -0.61
N ILE A 113 5.15 5.49 -0.22
CA ILE A 113 6.21 4.72 -0.87
C ILE A 113 6.61 3.56 0.05
N PRO A 114 6.69 2.32 -0.45
CA PRO A 114 7.14 1.20 0.36
C PRO A 114 8.61 1.35 0.75
N THR A 115 8.94 1.04 2.00
CA THR A 115 10.31 0.99 2.54
C THR A 115 10.83 -0.44 2.69
N LYS A 116 9.91 -1.41 2.77
CA LYS A 116 10.27 -2.82 2.94
C LYS A 116 10.87 -3.37 1.65
N THR A 117 11.98 -4.10 1.78
CA THR A 117 12.62 -4.77 0.65
C THR A 117 11.68 -5.75 -0.04
N GLY A 118 11.70 -5.72 -1.38
CA GLY A 118 10.83 -6.55 -2.22
C GLY A 118 9.41 -6.00 -2.44
N TYR A 119 9.03 -4.89 -1.80
CA TYR A 119 7.77 -4.21 -2.06
C TYR A 119 7.98 -3.09 -3.08
N THR A 120 7.09 -2.97 -4.05
CA THR A 120 7.13 -1.98 -5.13
C THR A 120 5.82 -1.23 -5.29
N LEU A 121 4.70 -1.78 -4.79
CA LEU A 121 3.37 -1.19 -4.94
C LEU A 121 3.26 0.07 -4.09
N SER A 122 3.01 1.20 -4.75
CA SER A 122 2.95 2.51 -4.12
C SER A 122 1.60 3.18 -4.40
N VAL A 123 1.32 4.29 -3.73
CA VAL A 123 0.08 5.06 -3.92
C VAL A 123 0.43 6.54 -3.91
N TRP A 124 -0.25 7.32 -4.75
CA TRP A 124 -0.28 8.76 -4.57
C TRP A 124 -1.71 9.29 -4.67
N MET A 125 -1.94 10.47 -4.11
CA MET A 125 -3.19 11.19 -4.28
C MET A 125 -2.95 12.68 -4.38
N ASP A 126 -3.90 13.38 -4.98
CA ASP A 126 -3.92 14.83 -4.95
C ASP A 126 -4.68 15.38 -3.73
N SER A 127 -4.48 16.68 -3.49
CA SER A 127 -5.25 17.47 -2.53
C SER A 127 -6.76 17.53 -2.83
N LEU A 128 -7.26 17.06 -3.96
CA LEU A 128 -8.70 16.95 -4.23
C LEU A 128 -9.27 15.60 -3.75
N GLY A 129 -8.40 14.61 -3.53
CA GLY A 129 -8.75 13.26 -3.12
C GLY A 129 -8.86 12.27 -4.28
N ASN A 130 -8.39 12.64 -5.48
CA ASN A 130 -8.18 11.67 -6.54
C ASN A 130 -6.95 10.85 -6.19
N ALA A 131 -7.12 9.54 -6.03
CA ALA A 131 -6.07 8.64 -5.64
C ALA A 131 -5.71 7.68 -6.79
N TYR A 132 -4.45 7.27 -6.82
CA TYR A 132 -3.89 6.41 -7.85
C TYR A 132 -3.04 5.31 -7.20
N LYS A 133 -3.36 4.06 -7.52
CA LYS A 133 -2.55 2.90 -7.12
C LYS A 133 -1.52 2.64 -8.21
N CYS A 134 -0.26 2.54 -7.81
CA CYS A 134 0.87 2.40 -8.74
C CYS A 134 1.50 1.02 -8.64
N THR A 135 2.06 0.54 -9.75
CA THR A 135 2.73 -0.76 -9.81
C THR A 135 4.20 -0.72 -9.36
N ASP A 136 4.77 0.48 -9.23
CA ASP A 136 6.17 0.72 -8.87
C ASP A 136 6.36 2.07 -8.14
N ILE A 137 7.52 2.26 -7.52
CA ILE A 137 7.88 3.46 -6.75
C ILE A 137 8.01 4.70 -7.65
N ASP A 138 8.64 4.55 -8.82
CA ASP A 138 8.93 5.66 -9.73
C ASP A 138 7.64 6.27 -10.26
N SER A 139 6.63 5.46 -10.54
CA SER A 139 5.34 5.90 -11.04
C SER A 139 4.59 6.78 -10.03
N ALA A 140 4.70 6.49 -8.72
CA ALA A 140 4.17 7.38 -7.68
C ALA A 140 5.02 8.63 -7.49
N ASN A 141 6.35 8.52 -7.54
CA ASN A 141 7.25 9.68 -7.46
C ASN A 141 7.04 10.67 -8.61
N ASN A 142 6.70 10.18 -9.80
CA ASN A 142 6.40 10.99 -10.97
C ASN A 142 4.91 11.32 -11.13
N PHE A 143 4.06 10.94 -10.17
CA PHE A 143 2.62 11.20 -10.17
C PHE A 143 1.93 10.77 -11.47
N LYS A 144 2.29 9.60 -12.01
CA LYS A 144 1.68 9.06 -13.22
C LYS A 144 0.19 8.79 -12.98
N THR A 145 -0.61 8.96 -14.02
CA THR A 145 -2.07 8.74 -13.99
C THR A 145 -2.52 7.57 -14.86
N THR A 146 -1.60 6.99 -15.64
CA THR A 146 -1.87 5.90 -16.57
C THR A 146 -0.81 4.81 -16.44
N ILE A 147 -1.14 3.61 -16.94
CA ILE A 147 -0.22 2.48 -17.05
C ILE A 147 0.32 2.41 -18.47
N THR A 148 1.63 2.22 -18.60
CA THR A 148 2.33 2.01 -19.87
C THR A 148 3.33 0.86 -19.68
N ASN A 149 3.24 -0.16 -20.53
CA ASN A 149 4.11 -1.35 -20.45
C ASN A 149 4.13 -2.02 -19.05
N GLY A 150 2.98 -2.08 -18.39
CA GLY A 150 2.83 -2.68 -17.04
C GLY A 150 3.38 -1.83 -15.89
N LYS A 151 3.97 -0.66 -16.16
CA LYS A 151 4.41 0.32 -15.17
C LYS A 151 3.55 1.57 -15.21
N GLY A 152 3.19 2.10 -14.04
CA GLY A 152 2.36 3.29 -13.97
C GLY A 152 1.38 3.23 -12.81
N CYS A 153 0.37 4.09 -12.90
CA CYS A 153 -0.69 4.12 -11.89
C CYS A 153 -2.06 4.11 -12.54
N GLU A 154 -3.02 3.61 -11.80
CA GLU A 154 -4.43 3.57 -12.18
C GLU A 154 -5.26 4.29 -11.13
N SER A 155 -6.25 5.05 -11.59
CA SER A 155 -7.15 5.77 -10.70
C SER A 155 -7.93 4.80 -9.81
N VAL A 156 -7.95 5.06 -8.51
CA VAL A 156 -8.85 4.40 -7.57
C VAL A 156 -10.23 5.03 -7.74
N SER A 157 -10.97 4.59 -8.77
CA SER A 157 -12.34 5.06 -8.96
C SER A 157 -13.13 4.82 -7.69
N LYS A 158 -13.80 5.88 -7.19
CA LYS A 158 -14.81 5.73 -6.13
C LYS A 158 -15.85 4.77 -6.68
N LYS A 159 -15.88 3.53 -6.17
CA LYS A 159 -17.00 2.63 -6.41
C LYS A 159 -18.24 3.41 -5.98
N LYS A 160 -19.06 3.83 -6.96
CA LYS A 160 -20.33 4.50 -6.71
C LYS A 160 -21.11 3.51 -5.86
N SER A 161 -21.31 3.82 -4.59
CA SER A 161 -22.29 3.11 -3.76
C SER A 161 -23.64 3.39 -4.39
N SER A 162 -24.05 2.50 -5.31
CA SER A 162 -25.46 2.37 -5.69
C SER A 162 -26.23 1.73 -4.55
#